data_AF-A0A7I7MAX7-F1
#
_entry.id   AF-A0A7I7MAX7-F1
#
_cell.length_a   1.000
_cell.length_b   1.000
_cell.length_c   1.000
_cell.angle_alpha   90.00
_cell.angle_beta   90.00
_cell.angle_gamma   90.00
#
_symmetry.space_group_name_H-M   'P 1'
#
loop_
_entity.id
_entity.type
_entity.pdbx_description
1 polymer ?
#
loop_
_entity_poly.entity_id
_entity_poly.type
_entity_poly.pdbx_seq_one_letter_code
_entity_poly.pdbx_strand_id
1 'polypeptide(L)'
;MAHATAADVAALLARELSTEETTMVERRLEQAERLILRRIPDLDEKITAGELDEADVIDVEAEAVLRIVRNPDGYTMESDGSYTYQLSQETASGKLEILPSEWELLGVRARGMFQIVPNVARSTWDGRLA
;
A
#
# COMPACT_ATOMS: atom_id res chain seq x y z
N MET A 1 4.93 9.49 14.36
CA MET A 1 5.62 8.24 14.76
C MET A 1 4.80 7.13 14.13
N ALA A 2 5.35 5.96 13.80
CA ALA A 2 4.53 4.88 13.25
C ALA A 2 3.48 4.45 14.30
N HIS A 3 2.28 4.09 13.84
CA HIS A 3 1.22 3.59 14.73
C HIS A 3 1.51 2.15 15.14
N ALA A 4 2.03 1.34 14.21
CA ALA A 4 2.49 -0.02 14.49
C ALA A 4 3.84 -0.05 15.23
N THR A 5 4.01 -1.07 16.04
CA THR A 5 5.22 -1.37 16.81
C THR A 5 5.88 -2.66 16.34
N ALA A 6 7.13 -2.89 16.78
CA ALA A 6 7.82 -4.16 16.51
C ALA A 6 7.09 -5.36 17.13
N ALA A 7 6.29 -5.15 18.19
CA ALA A 7 5.50 -6.20 18.81
C ALA A 7 4.37 -6.69 17.90
N ASP A 8 3.73 -5.79 17.15
CA ASP A 8 2.65 -6.13 16.20
C ASP A 8 3.20 -7.00 15.07
N VAL A 9 4.38 -6.63 14.55
CA VAL A 9 5.10 -7.44 13.55
C VAL A 9 5.50 -8.81 14.11
N ALA A 10 6.01 -8.88 15.34
CA ALA A 10 6.37 -10.13 16.00
C ALA A 10 5.15 -11.05 16.21
N ALA A 11 4.00 -10.46 16.57
CA ALA A 11 2.73 -11.17 16.72
C ALA A 11 2.29 -11.81 15.40
N LEU A 12 2.33 -11.07 14.29
CA LEU A 12 2.02 -11.60 12.94
C LEU A 12 3.03 -12.63 12.44
N LEU A 13 4.30 -12.49 12.82
CA LEU A 13 5.35 -13.42 12.46
C LEU A 13 5.30 -14.71 13.29
N ALA A 14 4.56 -14.72 14.41
CA ALA A 14 4.46 -15.81 15.37
C ALA A 14 5.82 -16.29 15.92
N ARG A 15 6.79 -15.38 16.03
CA ARG A 15 8.09 -15.60 16.68
C ARG A 15 8.63 -14.32 17.27
N GLU A 16 9.57 -14.46 18.20
CA GLU A 16 10.34 -13.34 18.71
C GLU A 16 11.32 -12.81 17.65
N LEU A 17 11.49 -11.49 17.64
CA LEU A 17 12.47 -10.79 16.84
C LEU A 17 13.77 -10.67 17.65
N SER A 18 14.91 -10.91 16.99
CA SER A 18 16.20 -10.55 17.58
C SER A 18 16.35 -9.03 17.70
N THR A 19 17.33 -8.56 18.47
CA THR A 19 17.58 -7.12 18.65
C THR A 19 17.89 -6.40 17.33
N GLU A 20 18.65 -7.06 16.45
CA GLU A 20 18.99 -6.52 15.13
C GLU A 20 17.75 -6.44 14.23
N GLU A 21 16.92 -7.47 14.23
CA GLU A 21 15.65 -7.48 13.50
C GLU A 21 14.68 -6.44 14.04
N THR A 22 14.61 -6.26 15.36
CA THR A 22 13.77 -5.24 16.00
C THR A 22 14.16 -3.84 15.52
N THR A 23 15.47 -3.54 15.54
CA THR A 23 15.99 -2.26 15.04
C THR A 23 15.64 -2.06 13.56
N MET A 24 15.78 -3.11 12.75
CA MET A 24 15.42 -3.06 11.34
C MET A 24 13.92 -2.82 11.14
N VAL A 25 13.08 -3.55 11.86
CA VAL A 25 11.61 -3.45 11.83
C VAL A 25 11.15 -2.06 12.23
N GLU A 26 11.62 -1.50 13.34
CA GLU A 26 11.27 -0.13 13.77
C GLU A 26 11.61 0.91 12.69
N ARG A 27 12.80 0.80 12.08
CA ARG A 27 13.19 1.68 10.98
C ARG A 27 12.29 1.53 9.74
N ARG A 28 11.83 0.31 9.44
CA ARG A 28 10.91 0.05 8.32
C ARG A 28 9.48 0.50 8.60
N LEU A 29 8.99 0.36 9.84
CA LEU A 29 7.69 0.87 10.26
C LEU A 29 7.63 2.40 10.08
N GLU A 30 8.66 3.13 10.51
CA GLU A 30 8.70 4.56 10.22
C GLU A 30 8.75 4.91 8.72
N GLN A 31 9.32 4.03 7.90
CA GLN A 31 9.30 4.23 6.44
C GLN A 31 7.89 4.00 5.88
N ALA A 32 7.16 3.00 6.39
CA ALA A 32 5.78 2.72 6.02
C ALA A 32 4.87 3.91 6.37
N GLU A 33 4.96 4.41 7.61
CA GLU A 33 4.26 5.60 8.08
C GLU A 33 4.49 6.80 7.15
N ARG A 34 5.76 7.06 6.79
CA ARG A 34 6.08 8.16 5.85
C ARG A 34 5.52 7.95 4.46
N LEU A 35 5.31 6.72 4.00
CA LEU A 35 4.65 6.44 2.73
C LEU A 35 3.15 6.72 2.83
N ILE A 36 2.51 6.30 3.93
CA ILE A 36 1.10 6.56 4.23
C ILE A 36 0.84 8.06 4.33
N LEU A 37 1.60 8.78 5.15
CA LEU A 37 1.46 10.24 5.35
C LEU A 37 1.67 11.07 4.07
N ARG A 38 2.51 10.60 3.12
CA ARG A 38 2.66 11.28 1.82
C ARG A 38 1.38 11.23 0.99
N ARG A 39 0.53 10.23 1.22
CA ARG A 39 -0.71 10.01 0.49
C ARG A 39 -1.93 10.50 1.26
N ILE A 40 -1.91 10.35 2.58
CA ILE A 40 -2.94 10.72 3.53
C ILE A 40 -2.28 11.64 4.59
N PRO A 41 -2.08 12.93 4.28
CA PRO A 41 -1.40 13.84 5.19
C PRO A 41 -2.20 14.16 6.47
N ASP A 42 -3.51 13.90 6.45
CA ASP A 42 -4.48 14.09 7.54
C ASP A 42 -4.78 12.77 8.29
N LEU A 43 -3.86 11.80 8.30
CA LEU A 43 -4.06 10.46 8.87
C LEU A 43 -4.55 10.50 10.33
N ASP A 44 -3.83 11.20 11.21
CA ASP A 44 -4.19 11.35 12.63
C ASP A 44 -5.59 11.97 12.83
N GLU A 45 -5.95 12.93 11.98
CA GLU A 45 -7.25 13.59 12.03
C GLU A 45 -8.37 12.62 11.63
N LYS A 46 -8.14 11.78 10.62
CA LYS A 46 -9.08 10.74 10.18
C LYS A 46 -9.30 9.66 11.22
N ILE A 47 -8.24 9.25 11.92
CA ILE A 47 -8.34 8.30 13.04
C ILE A 47 -9.15 8.93 14.17
N THR A 48 -8.82 10.17 14.56
CA THR A 48 -9.52 10.89 15.63
C THR A 48 -11.00 11.13 15.30
N ALA A 49 -11.33 11.37 14.04
CA ALA A 49 -12.70 11.54 13.56
C ALA A 49 -13.48 10.21 13.44
N GLY A 50 -12.81 9.06 13.57
CA GLY A 50 -13.40 7.74 13.36
C GLY A 50 -13.73 7.44 11.89
N GLU A 51 -13.14 8.19 10.96
CA GLU A 51 -13.23 7.90 9.52
C GLU A 51 -12.35 6.72 9.11
N LEU A 52 -11.30 6.47 9.89
CA LEU A 52 -10.34 5.38 9.71
C LEU A 52 -10.09 4.71 11.07
N ASP A 53 -10.04 3.38 11.09
CA ASP A 53 -9.68 2.65 12.30
C ASP A 53 -8.16 2.66 12.47
N GLU A 54 -7.69 2.95 13.68
CA GLU A 54 -6.27 2.87 14.01
C GLU A 54 -5.75 1.43 13.85
N ALA A 55 -6.58 0.43 14.14
CA ALA A 55 -6.22 -0.97 13.97
C ALA A 55 -5.91 -1.32 12.50
N ASP A 56 -6.67 -0.76 11.55
CA ASP A 56 -6.42 -0.97 10.11
C ASP A 56 -5.06 -0.36 9.69
N VAL A 57 -4.69 0.79 10.26
CA VAL A 57 -3.38 1.40 10.01
C VAL A 57 -2.25 0.52 10.55
N ILE A 58 -2.41 0.03 11.79
CA ILE A 58 -1.43 -0.87 12.42
C ILE A 58 -1.24 -2.13 11.59
N ASP A 59 -2.33 -2.78 11.16
CA ASP A 59 -2.28 -4.00 10.36
C ASP A 59 -1.58 -3.76 9.02
N VAL A 60 -1.89 -2.67 8.32
CA VAL A 60 -1.26 -2.33 7.03
C VAL A 60 0.25 -2.07 7.19
N GLU A 61 0.65 -1.29 8.19
CA GLU A 61 2.07 -1.05 8.46
C GLU A 61 2.82 -2.34 8.80
N ALA A 62 2.22 -3.17 9.65
CA ALA A 62 2.83 -4.41 10.11
C ALA A 62 2.93 -5.45 8.99
N GLU A 63 1.90 -5.61 8.15
CA GLU A 63 1.93 -6.49 6.98
C GLU A 63 2.97 -6.06 5.94
N ALA A 64 3.07 -4.75 5.68
CA ALA A 64 4.08 -4.21 4.77
C ALA A 64 5.50 -4.54 5.22
N VAL A 65 5.79 -4.43 6.51
CA VAL A 65 7.10 -4.77 7.06
C VAL A 65 7.30 -6.28 7.15
N LEU A 66 6.26 -7.05 7.48
CA LEU A 66 6.30 -8.51 7.53
C LEU A 66 6.75 -9.11 6.19
N ARG A 67 6.32 -8.55 5.07
CA ARG A 67 6.76 -8.96 3.72
C ARG A 67 8.27 -8.84 3.54
N ILE A 68 8.86 -7.76 4.05
CA ILE A 68 10.31 -7.55 4.02
C ILE A 68 11.03 -8.55 4.93
N VAL A 69 10.51 -8.76 6.13
CA VAL A 69 11.13 -9.70 7.09
C VAL A 69 11.12 -11.13 6.53
N ARG A 70 10.07 -11.52 5.81
CA ARG A 70 9.94 -12.86 5.21
C ARG A 70 10.78 -13.05 3.94
N ASN A 71 11.01 -11.99 3.17
CA ASN A 71 11.81 -12.02 1.94
C ASN A 71 12.78 -10.82 1.86
N PRO A 72 13.81 -10.78 2.71
CA PRO A 72 14.71 -9.63 2.81
C PRO A 72 15.54 -9.42 1.54
N ASP A 73 15.86 -10.49 0.84
CA ASP A 73 16.70 -10.48 -0.38
C ASP A 73 15.90 -10.27 -1.67
N GLY A 74 14.56 -10.23 -1.60
CA GLY A 74 13.71 -9.99 -2.77
C GLY A 74 13.86 -11.05 -3.85
N TYR A 75 13.92 -12.33 -3.46
CA TYR A 75 14.00 -13.41 -4.44
C TYR A 75 12.67 -13.55 -5.18
N THR A 76 12.65 -13.17 -6.46
CA THR A 76 11.67 -13.63 -7.45
C THR A 76 12.15 -15.00 -7.93
N MET A 77 11.47 -16.09 -7.57
CA MET A 77 11.83 -17.47 -7.93
C MET A 77 12.51 -17.61 -9.31
N GLU A 78 13.74 -18.11 -9.36
CA GLU A 78 14.29 -18.73 -10.59
C GLU A 78 13.64 -20.11 -10.75
N SER A 79 12.86 -20.30 -11.82
CA SER A 79 12.22 -21.58 -12.13
C SER A 79 13.04 -22.35 -13.16
N ASP A 80 13.68 -23.44 -12.76
CA ASP A 80 14.10 -24.50 -13.68
C ASP A 80 13.03 -25.60 -13.66
N GLY A 81 12.31 -25.76 -14.78
CA GLY A 81 11.44 -26.92 -15.03
C GLY A 81 9.95 -26.77 -14.67
N SER A 82 9.15 -26.41 -15.69
CA SER A 82 7.72 -26.73 -15.89
C SER A 82 6.83 -26.87 -14.64
N TYR A 83 6.45 -25.75 -14.01
CA TYR A 83 5.12 -25.45 -13.42
C TYR A 83 5.28 -24.14 -12.63
N THR A 84 4.97 -23.00 -13.25
CA THR A 84 5.06 -21.68 -12.62
C THR A 84 3.72 -21.33 -11.96
N TYR A 85 3.68 -21.29 -10.62
CA TYR A 85 2.66 -20.52 -9.91
C TYR A 85 2.98 -19.03 -10.12
N GLN A 86 2.12 -18.28 -10.83
CA GLN A 86 2.12 -16.81 -10.82
C GLN A 86 1.55 -16.33 -9.48
N LEU A 87 2.24 -16.58 -8.37
CA LEU A 87 1.92 -15.93 -7.12
C LEU A 87 3.11 -15.02 -6.78
N SER A 88 2.85 -13.72 -6.78
CA SER A 88 3.74 -12.68 -6.23
C SER A 88 4.95 -12.25 -7.07
N GLN A 89 4.72 -11.62 -8.23
CA GLN A 89 5.73 -10.67 -8.75
C GLN A 89 5.72 -9.34 -7.97
N GLU A 90 4.58 -8.90 -7.43
CA GLU A 90 4.51 -7.68 -6.61
C GLU A 90 5.24 -7.84 -5.27
N THR A 91 5.07 -8.96 -4.56
CA THR A 91 5.69 -9.18 -3.23
C THR A 91 7.20 -9.46 -3.28
N ALA A 92 7.75 -9.73 -4.46
CA ALA A 92 9.09 -10.29 -4.60
C ALA A 92 10.18 -9.23 -4.81
N SER A 93 9.85 -7.93 -4.82
CA SER A 93 10.84 -6.88 -5.09
C SER A 93 11.80 -6.60 -3.93
N GLY A 94 11.52 -7.11 -2.71
CA GLY A 94 12.27 -6.80 -1.48
C GLY A 94 12.18 -5.32 -1.06
N LYS A 95 11.36 -4.52 -1.75
CA LYS A 95 11.14 -3.10 -1.47
C LYS A 95 9.94 -2.93 -0.56
N LEU A 96 10.03 -1.95 0.34
CA LEU A 96 8.91 -1.56 1.17
C LEU A 96 7.87 -0.85 0.30
N GLU A 97 6.73 -1.50 0.11
CA GLU A 97 5.58 -0.95 -0.60
C GLU A 97 4.28 -1.29 0.12
N ILE A 98 3.33 -0.36 0.05
CA ILE A 98 1.95 -0.54 0.48
C ILE A 98 1.16 -0.97 -0.75
N LEU A 99 0.53 -2.13 -0.67
CA LEU A 99 -0.19 -2.76 -1.77
C LEU A 99 -1.50 -2.01 -2.09
N PRO A 100 -2.02 -2.11 -3.32
CA PRO A 100 -3.29 -1.49 -3.70
C PRO A 100 -4.45 -1.87 -2.77
N SER A 101 -4.54 -3.13 -2.33
CA SER A 101 -5.57 -3.61 -1.40
C SER A 101 -5.49 -2.96 -0.01
N GLU A 102 -4.28 -2.67 0.45
CA GLU A 102 -4.05 -1.98 1.72
C GLU A 102 -4.41 -0.50 1.62
N TRP A 103 -4.12 0.13 0.49
CA TRP A 103 -4.62 1.48 0.22
C TRP A 103 -6.14 1.56 0.23
N GLU A 104 -6.82 0.53 -0.28
CA GLU A 104 -8.28 0.44 -0.22
C GLU A 104 -8.82 0.32 1.21
N LEU A 105 -8.14 -0.45 2.08
CA LEU A 105 -8.45 -0.51 3.52
C LEU A 105 -8.31 0.86 4.17
N LEU A 106 -7.27 1.62 3.82
CA LEU A 106 -7.07 3.00 4.27
C LEU A 106 -8.02 4.03 3.60
N GLY A 107 -9.05 3.57 2.89
CA GLY A 107 -10.04 4.41 2.21
C GLY A 107 -9.53 5.09 0.94
N VAL A 108 -8.29 4.84 0.53
CA VAL A 108 -7.69 5.34 -0.72
C VAL A 108 -8.08 4.40 -1.85
N ARG A 109 -9.28 4.60 -2.39
CA ARG A 109 -9.74 3.84 -3.56
C ARG A 109 -8.84 4.12 -4.76
N ALA A 110 -8.44 3.06 -5.47
CA ALA A 110 -7.90 3.19 -6.81
C ALA A 110 -8.91 3.98 -7.66
N ARG A 111 -8.48 5.13 -8.19
CA ARG A 111 -9.32 5.92 -9.09
C ARG A 111 -9.64 5.05 -10.31
N GLY A 112 -10.88 4.59 -10.39
CA GLY A 112 -11.37 3.76 -11.49
C GLY A 112 -11.24 4.46 -12.84
N MET A 113 -11.45 3.70 -13.91
CA MET A 113 -11.40 4.20 -15.28
C MET A 113 -12.44 5.31 -15.48
N PHE A 114 -12.00 6.55 -15.66
CA PHE A 114 -12.89 7.67 -15.99
C PHE A 114 -12.96 7.84 -17.51
N GLN A 115 -14.16 7.73 -18.08
CA GLN A 115 -14.40 8.03 -19.50
C GLN A 115 -14.72 9.51 -19.65
N ILE A 116 -13.80 10.27 -20.26
CA ILE A 116 -14.04 11.67 -20.65
C ILE A 116 -14.79 11.64 -21.98
N VAL A 117 -16.08 11.97 -21.97
CA VAL A 117 -16.88 12.12 -23.20
C VAL A 117 -16.83 13.58 -23.63
N PRO A 118 -16.37 13.90 -24.86
CA PRO A 118 -16.38 15.28 -25.33
C PRO A 118 -17.82 15.79 -25.46
N ASN A 119 -18.10 16.94 -24.85
CA ASN A 119 -19.35 17.65 -25.05
C ASN A 119 -19.28 18.41 -26.38
N VAL A 120 -19.70 17.76 -27.47
CA VAL A 120 -19.86 18.42 -28.76
C VAL A 120 -21.09 19.33 -28.70
N ALA A 121 -20.85 20.62 -28.41
CA ALA A 121 -21.87 21.65 -28.61
C ALA A 121 -22.28 21.61 -30.08
N ARG A 122 -23.55 21.23 -30.35
CA ARG A 122 -24.08 21.26 -31.72
C ARG A 122 -24.03 22.70 -32.20
N SER A 123 -23.13 22.99 -33.15
CA SER A 123 -23.12 24.24 -33.88
C SER A 123 -24.46 24.38 -34.61
N THR A 124 -25.33 25.27 -34.15
CA THR A 124 -26.53 25.68 -34.88
C THR A 124 -26.11 26.63 -35.99
N TRP A 125 -25.51 26.08 -37.04
CA TRP A 125 -25.18 26.83 -38.24
C TRP A 125 -26.44 26.89 -39.12
N ASP A 126 -27.16 28.02 -39.09
CA ASP A 126 -28.25 28.34 -40.03
C ASP A 126 -27.62 28.97 -41.28
N GLY A 127 -27.41 28.14 -42.31
CA GLY A 127 -26.70 28.49 -43.54
C GLY A 127 -27.44 29.48 -44.44
N ARG A 128 -27.67 30.71 -43.98
CA ARG A 128 -28.16 31.81 -44.82
C ARG A 128 -27.00 32.56 -45.46
N LEU A 129 -26.73 32.19 -46.71
CA LEU A 129 -25.87 32.91 -47.65
C LEU A 129 -26.55 34.23 -48.05
N ALA A 130 -25.77 35.31 -48.05
CA ALA A 130 -26.10 36.59 -48.67
C ALA A 130 -25.19 36.81 -49.89
#